data_AF-A0A248JN89-F1
#
_entry.id   AF-A0A248JN89-F1
#
_cell.length_a   1.000
_cell.length_b   1.000
_cell.length_c   1.000
_cell.angle_alpha   90.00
_cell.angle_beta   90.00
_cell.angle_gamma   90.00
#
_symmetry.space_group_name_H-M   'P 1'
#
loop_
_entity.id
_entity.type
_entity.pdbx_description
1 polymer ?
#
loop_
_entity_poly.entity_id
_entity_poly.type
_entity_poly.pdbx_seq_one_letter_code
_entity_poly.pdbx_strand_id
1 'polypeptide(L)'
;MSHSVVGKWGKNLAIRVPMDVARATGLIDGEKVDVEVQDGDLIIRRQAAHIRARDDAAAAAAEIMAESRHHSLGIASIRELLEEGRRG
;
A
#
# COMPACT_ATOMS: atom_id res chain seq x y z
N MET A 1 -21.74 -6.32 -0.18
CA MET A 1 -21.81 -4.85 -0.05
C MET A 1 -22.75 -4.52 1.10
N SER A 2 -22.24 -3.87 2.13
CA SER A 2 -23.00 -3.54 3.34
C SER A 2 -23.26 -2.04 3.39
N HIS A 3 -24.44 -1.61 3.85
CA HIS A 3 -24.79 -0.19 3.98
C HIS A 3 -24.79 0.20 5.44
N SER A 4 -24.38 1.44 5.74
CA SER A 4 -24.41 1.99 7.09
C SER A 4 -24.69 3.49 7.03
N VAL A 5 -25.47 3.97 8.00
CA VAL A 5 -25.84 5.38 8.10
C VAL A 5 -24.84 6.08 9.01
N VAL A 6 -24.36 7.25 8.58
CA VAL A 6 -23.49 8.10 9.40
C VAL A 6 -24.30 8.63 10.58
N GLY A 7 -23.84 8.34 11.80
CA GLY A 7 -24.41 8.84 13.04
C GLY A 7 -23.49 9.83 13.75
N LYS A 8 -23.93 10.31 14.92
CA LYS A 8 -23.11 11.08 15.84
C LYS A 8 -22.67 10.22 17.03
N TRP A 9 -21.43 10.40 17.45
CA TRP A 9 -20.91 9.90 18.72
C TRP A 9 -20.20 11.04 19.44
N GLY A 10 -20.85 11.57 20.49
CA GLY A 10 -20.40 12.79 21.14
C GLY A 10 -20.42 13.99 20.17
N LYS A 11 -19.25 14.61 19.99
CA LYS A 11 -19.07 15.75 19.06
C LYS A 11 -18.66 15.34 17.65
N ASN A 12 -18.42 14.05 17.41
CA ASN A 12 -17.86 13.55 16.15
C ASN A 12 -18.90 12.74 15.36
N LEU A 13 -18.64 12.56 14.07
CA LEU A 13 -19.38 11.61 13.23
C LEU A 13 -18.80 10.21 13.41
N ALA A 14 -19.68 9.21 13.30
CA ALA A 14 -19.30 7.81 13.39
C ALA A 14 -20.09 6.97 12.39
N ILE A 15 -19.44 5.97 11.82
CA ILE A 15 -20.07 4.94 10.97
C ILE A 15 -19.96 3.63 11.73
N ARG A 16 -21.09 2.93 11.89
CA ARG A 16 -21.06 1.57 12.44
C ARG A 16 -20.49 0.65 11.38
N VAL A 17 -19.49 -0.15 11.76
CA VAL A 17 -18.92 -1.17 10.87
C VAL A 17 -19.73 -2.47 11.05
N PRO A 18 -20.36 -2.99 10.00
CA PRO A 18 -21.02 -4.29 10.04
C PRO A 18 -20.04 -5.40 10.45
N MET A 19 -20.50 -6.38 11.24
CA MET A 19 -19.64 -7.39 11.85
C MET A 19 -18.95 -8.31 10.82
N ASP A 20 -19.61 -8.56 9.70
CA ASP A 20 -19.03 -9.28 8.56
C ASP A 20 -17.84 -8.53 7.96
N VAL A 21 -17.96 -7.22 7.78
CA VAL A 21 -16.86 -6.36 7.31
C VAL A 21 -15.73 -6.34 8.32
N ALA A 22 -16.01 -6.11 9.61
CA ALA A 22 -14.99 -6.09 10.65
C ALA A 22 -14.20 -7.40 10.71
N ARG A 23 -14.88 -8.54 10.58
CA ARG A 23 -14.24 -9.87 10.54
C ARG A 23 -13.40 -10.06 9.28
N ALA A 24 -13.91 -9.69 8.11
CA ALA A 24 -13.20 -9.82 6.84
C ALA A 24 -11.91 -8.97 6.82
N THR A 25 -11.92 -7.79 7.45
CA THR A 25 -10.74 -6.92 7.56
C THR A 25 -9.86 -7.24 8.77
N GLY A 26 -10.32 -8.10 9.69
CA GLY A 26 -9.69 -8.37 10.98
C GLY A 26 -9.62 -7.15 11.90
N LEU A 27 -10.53 -6.18 11.75
CA LEU A 27 -10.62 -5.00 12.60
C LEU A 27 -11.15 -5.41 13.98
N ILE A 28 -10.45 -5.02 15.03
CA ILE A 28 -10.84 -5.31 16.42
C ILE A 28 -11.15 -4.01 17.18
N ASP A 29 -11.95 -4.14 18.23
CA ASP A 29 -12.25 -3.01 19.11
C ASP A 29 -10.97 -2.47 19.78
N GLY A 30 -10.86 -1.14 19.87
CA GLY A 30 -9.70 -0.45 20.45
C GLY A 30 -8.42 -0.41 19.59
N GLU A 31 -8.37 -1.04 18.41
CA GLU A 31 -7.20 -0.94 17.51
C GLU A 31 -7.09 0.47 16.90
N LYS A 32 -5.86 0.96 16.75
CA LYS A 32 -5.58 2.22 16.05
C LYS A 32 -5.68 2.02 14.53
N VAL A 33 -6.34 2.96 13.87
CA VAL A 33 -6.49 2.98 12.42
C VAL A 33 -6.06 4.34 11.88
N ASP A 34 -5.53 4.32 10.67
CA ASP A 34 -5.30 5.51 9.87
C ASP A 34 -6.58 5.78 9.05
N VAL A 35 -7.02 7.03 9.02
CA VAL A 35 -8.21 7.46 8.28
C VAL A 35 -7.80 8.56 7.32
N GLU A 36 -8.02 8.34 6.03
CA GLU A 36 -7.63 9.26 4.97
C GLU A 36 -8.73 9.41 3.91
N VAL A 37 -8.60 10.46 3.10
CA VAL A 37 -9.45 10.68 1.94
C VAL A 37 -8.65 10.34 0.69
N GLN A 38 -9.19 9.47 -0.15
CA GLN A 38 -8.62 9.10 -1.44
C GLN A 38 -9.72 9.16 -2.49
N ASP A 39 -9.55 9.97 -3.54
CA ASP A 39 -10.49 10.11 -4.66
C ASP A 39 -11.94 10.44 -4.25
N GLY A 40 -12.10 11.14 -3.12
CA GLY A 40 -13.41 11.49 -2.54
C GLY A 40 -13.99 10.41 -1.62
N ASP A 41 -13.36 9.24 -1.54
CA ASP A 41 -13.72 8.15 -0.66
C ASP A 41 -12.98 8.22 0.68
N LEU A 42 -13.64 7.73 1.73
CA LEU A 42 -13.04 7.55 3.05
C LEU A 42 -12.36 6.18 3.12
N ILE A 43 -11.03 6.17 3.24
CA ILE A 43 -10.25 4.95 3.39
C ILE A 43 -9.84 4.79 4.86
N ILE A 44 -10.10 3.61 5.42
CA ILE A 44 -9.70 3.24 6.77
C ILE A 44 -8.66 2.13 6.66
N ARG A 45 -7.41 2.41 7.06
CA ARG A 45 -6.33 1.42 7.06
C ARG A 45 -5.97 1.03 8.48
N ARG A 46 -5.88 -0.27 8.71
CA ARG A 46 -5.39 -0.81 9.98
C ARG A 46 -3.90 -0.49 10.13
N GLN A 47 -3.50 0.12 11.24
CA GLN A 47 -2.11 0.54 11.42
C GLN A 47 -1.15 -0.66 11.38
N ALA A 48 -1.53 -1.79 11.98
CA ALA A 48 -0.72 -3.00 11.94
C ALA A 48 -0.59 -3.59 10.52
N ALA A 49 -1.64 -3.48 9.69
CA ALA A 49 -1.57 -3.90 8.29
C ALA A 49 -0.75 -2.93 7.45
N HIS A 50 -0.84 -1.62 7.74
CA HIS A 50 -0.07 -0.58 7.08
C HIS A 50 1.44 -0.71 7.37
N ILE A 51 1.81 -0.99 8.62
CA ILE A 51 3.21 -1.27 9.00
C ILE A 51 3.72 -2.50 8.26
N ARG A 52 2.98 -3.63 8.28
CA ARG A 52 3.37 -4.84 7.55
C ARG A 52 3.53 -4.60 6.05
N ALA A 53 2.57 -3.94 5.41
CA ALA A 53 2.65 -3.64 3.99
C ALA A 53 3.87 -2.75 3.64
N ARG A 54 4.22 -1.82 4.53
CA ARG A 54 5.44 -1.01 4.38
C ARG A 54 6.70 -1.85 4.51
N ASP A 55 6.75 -2.76 5.48
CA ASP A 55 7.87 -3.65 5.69
C ASP A 55 8.05 -4.61 4.48
N ASP A 56 6.95 -5.16 3.98
CA ASP A 56 6.93 -6.03 2.78
C ASP A 56 7.42 -5.27 1.54
N ALA A 57 6.96 -4.03 1.34
CA ALA A 57 7.42 -3.19 0.23
C ALA A 57 8.92 -2.86 0.34
N ALA A 58 9.41 -2.61 1.56
CA ALA A 58 10.84 -2.37 1.79
C ALA A 58 11.68 -3.63 1.51
N ALA A 59 11.19 -4.81 1.89
CA ALA A 59 11.85 -6.08 1.60
C ALA A 59 11.92 -6.34 0.08
N ALA A 60 10.81 -6.18 -0.64
CA ALA A 60 10.77 -6.32 -2.09
C ALA A 60 11.73 -5.34 -2.80
N ALA A 61 11.79 -4.08 -2.34
CA ALA A 61 12.72 -3.11 -2.89
C ALA A 61 14.19 -3.51 -2.65
N ALA A 62 14.51 -4.05 -1.46
CA ALA A 62 15.85 -4.53 -1.16
C ALA A 62 16.26 -5.72 -2.03
N GLU A 63 15.34 -6.63 -2.33
CA GLU A 63 15.57 -7.75 -3.25
C GLU A 63 15.87 -7.27 -4.67
N ILE A 64 15.07 -6.35 -5.21
CA ILE A 64 15.30 -5.74 -6.54
C ILE A 64 16.68 -5.06 -6.58
N MET A 65 17.04 -4.29 -5.54
CA MET A 65 18.35 -3.66 -5.44
C MET A 65 19.49 -4.69 -5.33
N ALA A 66 19.27 -5.84 -4.70
CA ALA A 66 20.26 -6.90 -4.63
C ALA A 66 20.48 -7.58 -5.98
N GLU A 67 19.41 -7.92 -6.68
CA GLU A 67 19.45 -8.60 -7.96
C GLU A 67 20.00 -7.71 -9.09
N SER A 68 19.66 -6.41 -9.08
CA SER A 68 20.17 -5.44 -10.07
C SER A 68 21.70 -5.29 -10.04
N ARG A 69 22.36 -5.52 -8.90
CA ARG A 69 23.83 -5.53 -8.83
C ARG A 69 24.45 -6.65 -9.67
N HIS A 70 23.73 -7.74 -9.89
CA HIS A 70 24.16 -8.87 -10.71
C HIS A 70 23.84 -8.69 -12.20
N HIS A 71 22.94 -7.77 -12.54
CA HIS A 71 22.50 -7.48 -13.90
C HIS A 71 22.94 -6.08 -14.39
N SER A 72 23.95 -5.47 -13.75
CA SER A 72 24.48 -4.19 -14.21
C SER A 72 25.12 -4.38 -15.59
N LEU A 73 24.79 -3.51 -16.55
CA LEU A 73 25.39 -3.50 -17.89
C LEU A 73 26.89 -3.09 -17.90
N GLY A 74 27.54 -3.11 -16.73
CA GLY A 74 28.95 -2.78 -16.57
C GLY A 74 29.26 -1.35 -17.01
N ILE A 75 30.26 -1.20 -17.87
CA ILE A 75 30.82 0.08 -18.35
C ILE A 75 30.15 0.54 -19.66
N ALA A 76 29.19 -0.23 -20.20
CA ALA A 76 28.57 0.10 -21.47
C ALA A 76 27.91 1.47 -21.37
N SER A 77 28.40 2.41 -22.17
CA SER A 77 27.81 3.74 -22.20
C SER A 77 26.41 3.66 -22.81
N ILE A 78 25.50 4.53 -22.38
CA ILE A 78 24.15 4.65 -22.97
C ILE A 78 24.22 4.75 -24.51
N ARG A 79 25.31 5.35 -25.04
CA ARG A 79 25.54 5.51 -26.47
C ARG A 79 25.86 4.19 -27.19
N GLU A 80 26.63 3.29 -26.58
CA GLU A 80 26.93 1.96 -27.15
C GLU A 80 25.67 1.09 -27.20
N LEU A 81 24.83 1.13 -26.16
CA LEU A 81 23.57 0.38 -26.12
C LEU A 81 22.59 0.83 -27.21
N LEU A 82 22.52 2.13 -27.48
CA LEU A 82 21.69 2.70 -28.54
C LEU A 82 22.20 2.38 -29.94
N GLU A 83 23.52 2.30 -30.13
CA GLU A 83 24.15 1.86 -31.39
C GLU A 83 23.88 0.38 -31.66
N GLU A 84 24.04 -0.49 -30.65
CA GLU A 84 23.78 -1.94 -30.74
C GLU A 84 22.32 -2.21 -31.14
N GLY A 85 21.36 -1.58 -30.46
CA GLY A 85 19.93 -1.74 -30.76
C GLY A 85 19.49 -1.17 -32.11
N ARG A 86 20.32 -0.37 -32.77
CA ARG A 86 20.06 0.20 -34.10
C ARG A 86 20.65 -0.65 -35.23
N ARG A 87 21.51 -1.62 -34.90
CA ARG A 87 22.12 -2.58 -35.85
C ARG A 87 21.34 -3.89 -35.97
N GLY A 88 20.44 -4.21 -35.04
CA GLY A 88 19.46 -5.30 -35.13
C GLY A 88 18.15 -4.85 -35.75
#